data_AF-A0A7D5V3H9-F1
#
_entry.id   AF-A0A7D5V3H9-F1
#
_cell.length_a   1.000
_cell.length_b   1.000
_cell.length_c   1.000
_cell.angle_alpha   90.00
_cell.angle_beta   90.00
_cell.angle_gamma   90.00
#
_symmetry.space_group_name_H-M   'P 1'
#
loop_
_entity.id
_entity.type
_entity.pdbx_description
1 polymer ?
#
loop_
_entity_poly.entity_id
_entity_poly.type
_entity_poly.pdbx_seq_one_letter_code
_entity_poly.pdbx_strand_id
1 'polypeptide(L)' 'MVDIGKQDLLRAGKLDMDVSLENRDYCYVEISQMGVEKPEMISAPLRYNDAILRAGHVPPIWLTQVDAADRIQDASRYMQ' A
#
# COMPACT_ATOMS: atom_id res chain seq x y z
N MET A 1 -12.77 -6.49 4.29
CA MET A 1 -11.59 -5.83 4.89
C MET A 1 -10.42 -5.99 3.94
N VAL A 2 -9.81 -4.88 3.55
CA VAL A 2 -8.57 -4.88 2.77
C VAL A 2 -7.46 -4.51 3.71
N ASP A 3 -6.49 -5.39 3.89
CA ASP A 3 -5.33 -5.15 4.75
C ASP A 3 -4.07 -4.93 3.91
N ILE A 4 -3.37 -3.84 4.24
CA ILE A 4 -2.09 -3.44 3.66
C ILE A 4 -0.97 -3.45 4.72
N GLY A 5 -1.32 -3.66 5.99
CA GLY A 5 -0.40 -3.82 7.10
C GLY A 5 0.24 -5.19 7.07
N LYS A 6 1.50 -5.26 7.50
CA LYS A 6 2.28 -6.51 7.51
C LYS A 6 2.49 -7.08 8.90
N GLN A 7 2.34 -6.27 9.94
CA GLN A 7 2.78 -6.64 11.29
C GLN A 7 2.01 -7.84 11.84
N ASP A 8 0.69 -7.86 11.71
CA ASP A 8 -0.13 -8.96 12.22
C ASP A 8 0.08 -10.23 11.39
N LEU A 9 0.18 -10.11 10.06
CA LEU A 9 0.49 -11.24 9.18
C LEU A 9 1.84 -11.88 9.53
N LEU A 10 2.90 -11.08 9.70
CA LEU A 10 4.24 -11.57 10.04
C LEU A 10 4.32 -12.18 11.44
N ARG A 11 3.42 -11.80 12.35
CA ARG A 11 3.34 -12.31 13.72
C ARG A 11 2.35 -13.46 13.88
N ALA A 12 1.74 -13.94 12.79
CA ALA A 12 0.66 -14.92 12.82
C ALA A 12 -0.48 -14.51 13.77
N GLY A 13 -0.87 -13.22 13.71
CA GLY A 13 -2.02 -12.68 14.40
C GLY A 13 -3.28 -13.48 14.07
N LYS A 14 -4.13 -13.71 15.06
CA LYS A 14 -5.38 -14.45 14.87
C LYS A 14 -6.43 -13.50 14.30
N LEU A 15 -7.03 -13.89 13.18
CA LEU A 15 -8.19 -13.21 12.63
C LEU A 15 -9.46 -13.77 13.29
N ASP A 16 -10.33 -12.89 13.78
CA ASP A 16 -11.65 -13.28 14.22
C ASP A 16 -12.51 -13.65 13.01
N MET A 17 -13.00 -14.89 12.98
CA MET A 17 -13.74 -15.44 11.84
C MET A 17 -15.25 -15.19 11.94
N ASP A 18 -15.77 -14.75 13.09
CA ASP A 18 -17.19 -14.43 13.24
C ASP A 18 -17.61 -13.32 12.26
N VAL A 19 -16.68 -12.43 11.91
CA VAL A 19 -16.86 -11.37 10.92
C VAL A 19 -17.24 -11.93 9.53
N SER A 20 -16.78 -13.12 9.16
CA SER A 20 -17.11 -13.77 7.90
C SER A 20 -18.54 -14.32 7.88
N LEU A 21 -19.17 -14.55 9.03
CA LEU A 21 -20.58 -14.97 9.11
C LEU A 21 -21.52 -13.86 8.63
N GLU A 22 -21.07 -12.60 8.68
CA GLU A 22 -21.78 -11.46 8.10
C GLU A 22 -21.56 -11.32 6.57
N ASN A 23 -21.06 -12.36 5.91
CA ASN A 23 -20.71 -12.36 4.48
C ASN A 23 -19.70 -11.25 4.14
N ARG A 24 -18.71 -11.05 5.02
CA ARG A 24 -17.60 -10.12 4.79
C ARG A 24 -16.34 -10.86 4.39
N ASP A 25 -15.73 -10.40 3.31
CA ASP A 25 -14.45 -10.92 2.83
C ASP A 25 -13.26 -10.24 3.52
N TYR A 26 -12.17 -10.98 3.70
CA TYR A 26 -10.87 -10.47 4.09
C TYR A 26 -9.87 -10.66 2.94
N CYS A 27 -9.11 -9.61 2.61
CA CYS A 27 -8.12 -9.64 1.56
C CYS A 27 -6.85 -8.91 2.02
N TYR A 28 -5.74 -9.64 2.10
CA TYR A 28 -4.42 -9.06 2.25
C TYR A 28 -3.86 -8.68 0.88
N VAL A 29 -3.30 -7.47 0.76
CA VAL A 29 -2.76 -6.97 -0.50
C VAL A 29 -1.31 -6.55 -0.32
N GLU A 30 -0.40 -7.23 -1.04
CA GLU A 30 1.01 -6.87 -1.11
C GLU A 30 1.47 -6.60 -2.55
N ILE A 31 1.61 -5.31 -2.88
CA ILE A 31 1.96 -4.86 -4.24
C ILE A 31 3.40 -5.27 -4.60
N SER A 32 4.34 -5.19 -3.65
CA SER A 32 5.75 -5.55 -3.89
C SER A 32 5.90 -7.01 -4.30
N GLN A 33 5.23 -7.93 -3.59
CA GLN A 33 5.23 -9.35 -3.90
C GLN A 33 4.51 -9.62 -5.22
N MET A 34 3.37 -8.96 -5.48
CA MET A 34 2.66 -9.07 -6.75
C MET A 34 3.56 -8.71 -7.94
N GLY A 35 4.43 -7.71 -7.82
CA GLY A 35 5.33 -7.31 -8.89
C GLY A 35 6.46 -8.29 -9.18
N VAL A 36 6.84 -9.08 -8.19
CA VAL A 36 7.86 -10.13 -8.34
C VAL A 36 7.25 -11.43 -8.84
N GLU A 37 6.11 -11.84 -8.26
CA GLU A 37 5.52 -13.17 -8.49
C GLU A 37 4.49 -13.21 -9.61
N LYS A 38 3.76 -12.11 -9.84
CA LYS A 38 2.64 -12.01 -10.81
C LYS A 38 2.64 -10.66 -11.53
N PRO A 39 3.71 -10.29 -12.24
CA PRO A 39 3.86 -8.97 -12.86
C PRO A 39 2.74 -8.62 -13.84
N GLU A 40 2.12 -9.61 -14.48
CA GLU A 40 0.96 -9.43 -15.36
C GLU A 40 -0.24 -8.83 -14.62
N MET A 41 -0.42 -9.14 -13.33
CA MET A 41 -1.50 -8.60 -12.51
C MET A 41 -1.31 -7.13 -12.17
N ILE A 42 -0.06 -6.63 -12.13
CA ILE A 42 0.24 -5.21 -11.88
C ILE A 42 -0.21 -4.31 -13.04
N SER A 43 -0.29 -4.84 -14.26
CA SER A 43 -0.61 -4.05 -15.44
C SER A 43 -1.98 -3.36 -15.38
N ALA A 44 -2.98 -3.97 -14.74
CA ALA A 44 -4.31 -3.39 -14.63
C ALA A 44 -4.36 -2.24 -13.60
N PRO A 45 -3.86 -2.40 -12.35
CA PRO A 45 -3.72 -1.29 -11.40
C PRO A 45 -2.92 -0.11 -11.93
N LEU A 46 -1.83 -0.33 -12.67
CA LEU A 46 -1.03 0.76 -13.24
C LEU A 46 -1.81 1.56 -14.28
N ARG A 47 -2.53 0.89 -15.19
CA ARG A 47 -3.38 1.57 -16.18
C ARG A 47 -4.51 2.35 -15.52
N TYR A 48 -5.12 1.78 -14.48
CA TYR A 48 -6.14 2.48 -13.70
C TYR A 48 -5.57 3.74 -13.02
N ASN A 49 -4.37 3.65 -12.43
CA ASN A 49 -3.69 4.79 -11.80
C ASN A 49 -3.39 5.91 -12.81
N ASP A 50 -2.85 5.59 -13.99
CA ASP A 50 -2.60 6.59 -15.03
C ASP A 50 -3.90 7.30 -15.46
N ALA A 51 -5.01 6.56 -15.60
CA ALA A 51 -6.29 7.14 -15.96
C ALA A 51 -6.81 8.12 -14.90
N ILE A 52 -6.80 7.76 -13.61
CA ILE A 52 -7.28 8.64 -12.53
C ILE A 52 -6.36 9.84 -12.31
N LEU A 53 -5.05 9.70 -12.55
CA LEU A 53 -4.08 10.80 -12.49
C LEU A 53 -4.35 11.80 -13.60
N ARG A 54 -4.55 11.34 -14.85
CA ARG A 54 -4.87 12.21 -15.99
C ARG A 54 -6.21 12.91 -15.83
N ALA A 55 -7.18 12.25 -15.21
CA ALA A 55 -8.48 12.83 -14.90
C ALA A 55 -8.43 13.85 -13.74
N GLY A 56 -7.29 14.01 -13.07
CA GLY A 56 -7.13 14.93 -11.94
C GLY A 56 -7.83 14.47 -10.66
N HIS A 57 -8.16 13.18 -10.54
CA HIS A 57 -8.85 12.64 -9.35
C HIS A 57 -7.91 12.45 -8.15
N VAL A 58 -6.59 12.43 -8.38
CA VAL A 58 -5.58 12.32 -7.35
C VAL A 58 -4.80 13.64 -7.29
N PRO A 59 -5.06 14.50 -6.28
CA PRO A 59 -4.26 15.70 -6.09
C PRO A 59 -2.85 15.33 -5.59
N PRO A 60 -1.85 16.20 -5.82
CA PRO A 60 -0.53 16.04 -5.20
C PRO A 60 -0.62 15.96 -3.68
N ILE A 61 0.22 15.12 -3.08
CA ILE A 61 0.40 15.11 -1.63
C ILE A 61 1.22 16.36 -1.28
N TRP A 62 0.72 17.15 -0.32
CA TRP A 62 1.44 18.33 0.16
C TRP A 62 2.75 17.92 0.82
N LEU A 63 3.85 18.55 0.39
CA LEU A 63 5.17 18.27 0.94
C LEU A 63 5.33 18.99 2.27
N THR A 64 5.55 18.23 3.34
CA THR A 64 5.88 18.78 4.66
C THR A 64 7.35 19.23 4.74
N GLN A 65 8.26 18.45 4.15
CA GLN A 65 9.70 18.68 4.21
C GLN A 65 10.37 18.15 2.94
N VAL A 66 11.42 18.85 2.49
CA VAL A 66 12.29 18.43 1.40
C VAL A 66 13.73 18.53 1.89
N ASP A 67 14.42 17.39 1.95
CA ASP A 67 15.82 17.32 2.36
C ASP A 67 16.76 17.16 1.18
N ALA A 68 18.00 17.64 1.33
CA ALA A 68 19.05 17.44 0.35
C ALA A 68 19.52 15.98 0.34
N ALA A 69 20.05 15.52 -0.80
CA ALA A 69 20.45 14.12 -1.01
C ALA A 69 21.57 13.64 -0.06
N ASP A 70 22.34 14.55 0.52
CA ASP A 70 23.37 14.25 1.52
C ASP A 70 22.80 14.09 2.95
N ARG A 71 21.52 14.38 3.17
CA ARG A 71 20.83 14.32 4.48
C ARG A 71 19.90 13.12 4.66
N ILE A 72 20.19 12.01 3.99
CA ILE A 72 19.34 10.80 4.01
C ILE A 72 19.06 10.31 5.45
N GLN A 73 20.06 10.37 6.34
CA GLN A 73 19.89 9.91 7.72
C GLN A 73 18.90 10.77 8.51
N ASP A 74 18.96 12.09 8.34
CA ASP A 74 18.06 13.02 9.03
C ASP A 74 16.64 12.89 8.48
N ALA A 75 16.49 12.79 7.15
CA ALA A 75 15.21 12.53 6.51
C ALA A 75 14.57 11.22 7.00
N SER A 76 15.38 10.17 7.16
CA SER A 76 14.91 8.87 7.65
C SER A 76 14.46 8.95 9.11
N ARG A 77 15.21 9.64 9.97
CA ARG A 77 14.85 9.85 11.38
C ARG A 77 13.59 10.70 11.55
N TYR A 78 13.38 11.67 10.67
CA TYR A 78 12.17 12.48 10.69
C TYR A 78 10.91 11.68 10.36
N MET A 79 11.02 10.68 9.48
CA MET A 79 9.90 9.80 9.09
C MET A 79 9.57 8.68 10.10
N GLN A 80 10.48 8.38 11.04
CA GLN A 80 10.29 7.33 12.05
C GLN A 80 9.28 7.73 13.11
#